data_AF-A0A7U3Q0F0-F1
#
_entry.id   AF-A0A7U3Q0F0-F1
#
_cell.length_a   1.000
_cell.length_b   1.000
_cell.length_c   1.000
_cell.angle_alpha   90.00
_cell.angle_beta   90.00
_cell.angle_gamma   90.00
#
_symmetry.space_group_name_H-M   'P 1'
#
loop_
_entity.id
_entity.type
_entity.pdbx_description
1 polymer ?
#
loop_
_entity_poly.entity_id
_entity_poly.type
_entity_poly.pdbx_seq_one_letter_code
_entity_poly.pdbx_strand_id
1 'polypeptide(L)'
;MDLTPIKVASAILKHHGISMCIAGELALNYYNVPRVCHDLEICVLKSSSLVAARLLCSTGLFNSCELDTDFNNYTEYKRDIPRVQTTYWCPPQTIVIFNAAFLGFDAIEDVLIPPIDGQTIHISKEIQLNRDDIANLHLPRLAALLKGLARRYLDTRDDVAMIAVEQLVDGMNIDEVWVERQLKGSDAAILDLVMSQVRNKRLRIDYYTENKITCFISDEEEAKKMVVGEACGVLVQEIAGNHSEGWGTILYILLFHFQLRAMIQERLNDAAIALHRVLSREQVAFGIFGGYAIATFGGPRESKDVDCIASASKDQIIQLLNGKQGFQVIPQSRQDYVALFWSDRADRGNAVLMEVFCEKFPGSQYAMGDVSCNTVSIKGSSLGEGMACFLDPFYLFKGKLRATATRAKFHDSADLRMLMGKYEGVLKSHAHELDLEYVGLSLKRYPEHERLFEQLGVDIEQAKRAANGLDLNRLPAPAPGDVQRGILG
;
A
#
# COMPACT_ATOMS: atom_id res chain seq x y z
N MET A 1 10.15 7.54 -11.40
CA MET A 1 11.25 6.56 -11.46
C MET A 1 11.89 6.69 -12.83
N ASP A 2 13.22 6.64 -12.90
CA ASP A 2 13.92 6.61 -14.18
C ASP A 2 14.06 5.14 -14.65
N LEU A 3 13.53 4.82 -15.83
CA LEU A 3 13.58 3.47 -16.42
C LEU A 3 14.82 3.20 -17.27
N THR A 4 15.76 4.13 -17.38
CA THR A 4 16.98 3.90 -18.15
C THR A 4 17.76 2.67 -17.65
N PRO A 5 17.89 2.40 -16.33
CA PRO A 5 18.51 1.17 -15.81
C PRO A 5 17.81 -0.12 -16.25
N ILE A 6 16.47 -0.17 -16.25
CA ILE A 6 15.74 -1.38 -16.66
C ILE A 6 15.86 -1.64 -18.18
N LYS A 7 15.86 -0.57 -19.00
CA LYS A 7 16.07 -0.67 -20.45
C LYS A 7 17.49 -1.13 -20.79
N VAL A 8 18.49 -0.57 -20.12
CA VAL A 8 19.91 -0.96 -20.28
C VAL A 8 20.13 -2.41 -19.84
N ALA A 9 19.61 -2.81 -18.68
CA ALA A 9 19.69 -4.19 -18.22
C ALA A 9 19.00 -5.16 -19.20
N SER A 10 17.81 -4.82 -19.71
CA SER A 10 17.11 -5.62 -20.71
C SER A 10 17.90 -5.80 -22.01
N ALA A 11 18.52 -4.73 -22.52
CA ALA A 11 19.35 -4.80 -23.72
C ALA A 11 20.59 -5.71 -23.53
N ILE A 12 21.27 -5.61 -22.38
CA ILE A 12 22.43 -6.44 -22.05
C ILE A 12 22.02 -7.92 -21.93
N LEU A 13 20.98 -8.22 -21.15
CA LEU A 13 20.53 -9.60 -20.94
C LEU A 13 20.04 -10.24 -22.24
N LYS A 14 19.28 -9.50 -23.07
CA LYS A 14 18.83 -9.95 -24.39
C LYS A 14 19.99 -10.22 -25.35
N HIS A 15 21.04 -9.39 -25.34
CA HIS A 15 22.26 -9.63 -26.14
C HIS A 15 22.96 -10.95 -25.78
N HIS A 16 22.90 -11.34 -24.51
CA HIS A 16 23.43 -12.62 -24.02
C HIS A 16 22.41 -13.78 -24.03
N GLY A 17 21.25 -13.62 -24.68
CA GLY A 17 20.23 -14.67 -24.78
C GLY A 17 19.49 -14.97 -23.47
N ILE A 18 19.54 -14.06 -22.49
CA ILE A 18 18.81 -14.18 -21.22
C ILE A 18 17.51 -13.38 -21.34
N SER A 19 16.38 -14.08 -21.45
CA SER A 19 15.05 -13.49 -21.31
C SER A 19 14.82 -12.99 -19.89
N MET A 20 14.16 -11.84 -19.78
CA MET A 20 13.77 -11.25 -18.50
C MET A 20 12.30 -10.81 -18.50
N CYS A 21 11.71 -10.80 -17.31
CA CYS A 21 10.40 -10.24 -17.02
C CYS A 21 10.54 -9.21 -15.90
N ILE A 22 9.81 -8.09 -15.96
CA ILE A 22 9.68 -7.13 -14.87
C ILE A 22 8.74 -7.73 -13.81
N ALA A 23 9.08 -7.52 -12.54
CA ALA A 23 8.37 -8.04 -11.39
C ALA A 23 8.09 -6.92 -10.36
N GLY A 24 7.59 -7.31 -9.19
CA GLY A 24 7.48 -6.43 -8.03
C GLY A 24 6.62 -5.18 -8.25
N GLU A 25 7.01 -4.09 -7.59
CA GLU A 25 6.26 -2.83 -7.53
C GLU A 25 6.00 -2.22 -8.91
N LEU A 26 6.96 -2.27 -9.85
CA LEU A 26 6.76 -1.72 -11.20
C LEU A 26 5.72 -2.51 -12.01
N ALA A 27 5.65 -3.84 -11.84
CA ALA A 27 4.61 -4.66 -12.45
C ALA A 27 3.23 -4.41 -11.81
N LEU A 28 3.19 -4.14 -10.49
CA LEU A 28 1.96 -3.77 -9.79
C LEU A 28 1.42 -2.41 -10.25
N ASN A 29 2.30 -1.41 -10.44
CA ASN A 29 1.92 -0.08 -10.96
C ASN A 29 1.27 -0.16 -12.34
N TYR A 30 1.76 -1.04 -13.22
CA TYR A 30 1.16 -1.25 -14.53
C TYR A 30 -0.30 -1.72 -14.43
N TYR A 31 -0.61 -2.51 -13.40
CA TYR A 31 -1.94 -3.03 -13.08
C TYR A 31 -2.69 -2.19 -12.03
N ASN A 32 -2.56 -0.86 -12.12
CA ASN A 32 -3.33 0.12 -11.33
C ASN A 32 -3.26 -0.09 -9.80
N VAL A 33 -2.21 -0.76 -9.31
CA VAL A 33 -1.88 -0.78 -7.89
C VAL A 33 -0.91 0.36 -7.65
N PRO A 34 -1.25 1.38 -6.82
CA PRO A 34 -0.34 2.46 -6.49
C PRO A 34 0.74 1.92 -5.55
N ARG A 35 1.83 1.39 -6.13
CA ARG A 35 3.09 1.24 -5.43
C ARG A 35 4.04 2.34 -5.82
N VAL A 36 4.93 2.61 -4.90
CA VAL A 36 6.13 3.35 -5.17
C VAL A 36 7.23 2.29 -5.46
N CYS A 37 8.32 2.60 -6.18
CA CYS A 37 9.28 1.57 -6.63
C CYS A 37 10.73 1.84 -6.13
N HIS A 38 11.27 0.96 -5.26
CA HIS A 38 12.47 1.15 -4.39
C HIS A 38 13.65 0.55 -5.13
N ASP A 39 13.51 -0.74 -5.38
CA ASP A 39 14.33 -1.52 -6.28
C ASP A 39 13.51 -1.77 -7.53
N LEU A 40 14.18 -1.77 -8.68
CA LEU A 40 13.64 -2.40 -9.87
C LEU A 40 13.71 -3.92 -9.66
N GLU A 41 12.61 -4.63 -9.89
CA GLU A 41 12.56 -6.08 -9.69
C GLU A 41 12.43 -6.77 -11.05
N ILE A 42 13.30 -7.77 -11.30
CA ILE A 42 13.24 -8.59 -12.51
C ILE A 42 13.30 -10.08 -12.17
N CYS A 43 12.67 -10.88 -13.03
CA CYS A 43 12.82 -12.32 -13.06
C CYS A 43 13.59 -12.76 -14.30
N VAL A 44 14.53 -13.69 -14.13
CA VAL A 44 15.22 -14.44 -15.21
C VAL A 44 15.13 -15.95 -14.93
N LEU A 45 15.36 -16.81 -15.91
CA LEU A 45 15.30 -18.27 -15.72
C LEU A 45 16.20 -18.76 -14.55
N LYS A 46 15.81 -19.84 -13.88
CA LYS A 46 16.42 -20.33 -12.63
C LYS A 46 17.95 -20.48 -12.67
N SER A 47 18.48 -20.97 -13.77
CA SER A 47 19.92 -21.14 -14.00
C SER A 47 20.70 -19.82 -14.15
N SER A 48 20.00 -18.69 -14.29
CA SER A 48 20.55 -17.46 -14.85
C SER A 48 20.56 -16.26 -13.90
N SER A 49 19.98 -16.30 -12.69
CA SER A 49 19.93 -15.11 -11.81
C SER A 49 21.30 -14.56 -11.42
N LEU A 50 22.20 -15.43 -10.93
CA LEU A 50 23.58 -15.06 -10.61
C LEU A 50 24.41 -14.74 -11.87
N VAL A 51 24.09 -15.37 -13.01
CA VAL A 51 24.77 -15.11 -14.29
C VAL A 51 24.39 -13.73 -14.82
N ALA A 52 23.11 -13.37 -14.78
CA ALA A 52 22.57 -12.06 -15.12
C ALA A 52 23.21 -10.96 -14.26
N ALA A 53 23.27 -11.15 -12.94
CA ALA A 53 23.96 -10.22 -12.04
C ALA A 53 25.43 -10.00 -12.45
N ARG A 54 26.17 -11.09 -12.70
CA ARG A 54 27.59 -11.02 -13.13
C ARG A 54 27.77 -10.36 -14.50
N LEU A 55 26.89 -10.62 -15.47
CA LEU A 55 26.92 -10.01 -16.79
C LEU A 55 26.66 -8.50 -16.73
N LEU A 56 25.65 -8.08 -15.95
CA LEU A 56 25.38 -6.66 -15.73
C LEU A 56 26.61 -5.98 -15.11
N CYS A 57 27.20 -6.57 -14.07
CA CYS A 57 28.42 -6.03 -13.45
C CYS A 57 29.62 -5.99 -14.40
N SER A 58 29.81 -6.98 -15.29
CA SER A 58 30.95 -7.02 -16.21
C SER A 58 30.94 -5.90 -17.26
N THR A 59 29.83 -5.16 -17.42
CA THR A 59 29.77 -3.97 -18.27
C THR A 59 30.38 -2.72 -17.64
N GLY A 60 30.60 -2.70 -16.32
CA GLY A 60 30.97 -1.50 -15.56
C GLY A 60 29.82 -0.49 -15.36
N LEU A 61 28.65 -0.73 -15.96
CA LEU A 61 27.44 0.07 -15.74
C LEU A 61 26.72 -0.30 -14.43
N PHE A 62 27.05 -1.44 -13.85
CA PHE A 62 26.49 -1.90 -12.59
C PHE A 62 27.58 -2.41 -11.64
N ASN A 63 27.37 -2.26 -10.35
CA ASN A 63 28.17 -2.86 -9.28
C ASN A 63 27.32 -3.91 -8.55
N SER A 64 27.97 -4.91 -7.94
CA SER A 64 27.28 -5.78 -6.96
C SER A 64 26.87 -4.93 -5.75
N CYS A 65 25.64 -5.12 -5.27
CA CYS A 65 25.15 -4.45 -4.07
C CYS A 65 24.99 -5.48 -2.94
N GLU A 66 25.55 -5.19 -1.77
CA GLU A 66 25.33 -6.01 -0.58
C GLU A 66 23.93 -5.77 -0.01
N LEU A 67 23.47 -6.71 0.82
CA LEU A 67 22.15 -6.67 1.44
C LEU A 67 22.16 -5.73 2.65
N ASP A 68 21.07 -4.99 2.84
CA ASP A 68 20.78 -4.41 4.15
C ASP A 68 20.57 -5.55 5.17
N THR A 69 21.00 -5.35 6.42
CA THR A 69 20.93 -6.40 7.45
C THR A 69 19.60 -6.43 8.19
N ASP A 70 18.83 -5.31 8.17
CA ASP A 70 17.53 -5.21 8.84
C ASP A 70 16.39 -5.71 7.94
N PHE A 71 16.17 -7.03 7.97
CA PHE A 71 15.07 -7.67 7.26
C PHE A 71 13.83 -7.80 8.17
N ASN A 72 12.66 -7.52 7.59
CA ASN A 72 11.36 -7.72 8.21
C ASN A 72 10.43 -8.48 7.24
N ASN A 73 9.20 -8.81 7.67
CA ASN A 73 8.23 -9.57 6.87
C ASN A 73 7.91 -8.97 5.49
N TYR A 74 8.23 -7.69 5.26
CA TYR A 74 8.08 -7.04 3.96
C TYR A 74 9.34 -7.03 3.08
N THR A 75 10.53 -7.31 3.63
CA THR A 75 11.80 -7.37 2.87
C THR A 75 12.42 -8.78 2.83
N GLU A 76 11.96 -9.69 3.69
CA GLU A 76 12.45 -11.07 3.84
C GLU A 76 12.54 -11.82 2.51
N TYR A 77 11.56 -11.63 1.63
CA TYR A 77 11.51 -12.25 0.30
C TYR A 77 12.68 -11.85 -0.63
N LYS A 78 13.40 -10.77 -0.30
CA LYS A 78 14.58 -10.27 -1.00
C LYS A 78 15.89 -10.74 -0.36
N ARG A 79 15.85 -11.57 0.70
CA ARG A 79 17.04 -12.15 1.35
C ARG A 79 17.74 -13.11 0.40
N ASP A 80 19.06 -13.05 0.35
CA ASP A 80 19.94 -13.89 -0.49
C ASP A 80 19.67 -13.85 -2.01
N ILE A 81 18.83 -12.91 -2.47
CA ILE A 81 18.57 -12.67 -3.89
C ILE A 81 19.67 -11.77 -4.48
N PRO A 82 20.28 -12.10 -5.63
CA PRO A 82 21.29 -11.26 -6.26
C PRO A 82 20.78 -9.83 -6.54
N ARG A 83 21.59 -8.84 -6.19
CA ARG A 83 21.30 -7.42 -6.43
C ARG A 83 22.47 -6.74 -7.14
N VAL A 84 22.15 -5.84 -8.05
CA VAL A 84 23.12 -4.93 -8.67
C VAL A 84 22.64 -3.49 -8.50
N GLN A 85 23.55 -2.54 -8.41
CA GLN A 85 23.25 -1.10 -8.35
C GLN A 85 23.91 -0.39 -9.53
N THR A 86 23.25 0.63 -10.08
CA THR A 86 23.81 1.46 -11.14
C THR A 86 25.08 2.19 -10.69
N THR A 87 26.06 2.32 -11.58
CA THR A 87 27.24 3.17 -11.36
C THR A 87 26.95 4.62 -11.77
N TYR A 88 27.96 5.48 -11.82
CA TYR A 88 27.85 6.95 -11.93
C TYR A 88 27.19 7.50 -13.22
N TRP A 89 26.68 6.66 -14.11
CA TRP A 89 26.02 7.06 -15.36
C TRP A 89 24.55 7.47 -15.20
N CYS A 90 23.91 7.14 -14.07
CA CYS A 90 22.59 7.62 -13.70
C CYS A 90 22.46 7.75 -12.16
N PRO A 91 21.36 8.29 -11.62
CA PRO A 91 21.10 8.24 -10.17
C PRO A 91 21.15 6.79 -9.65
N PRO A 92 21.62 6.56 -8.41
CA PRO A 92 21.68 5.22 -7.82
C PRO A 92 20.32 4.54 -7.81
N GLN A 93 20.23 3.38 -8.46
CA GLN A 93 19.06 2.51 -8.47
C GLN A 93 19.50 1.05 -8.34
N THR A 94 18.84 0.32 -7.46
CA THR A 94 19.06 -1.12 -7.24
C THR A 94 18.17 -1.92 -8.18
N ILE A 95 18.71 -3.00 -8.75
CA ILE A 95 17.96 -4.03 -9.47
C ILE A 95 18.10 -5.36 -8.70
N VAL A 96 16.96 -5.92 -8.27
CA VAL A 96 16.88 -7.24 -7.61
C VAL A 96 16.52 -8.29 -8.66
N ILE A 97 17.31 -9.36 -8.74
CA ILE A 97 17.28 -10.34 -9.84
C ILE A 97 16.78 -11.69 -9.31
N PHE A 98 15.46 -11.84 -9.35
CA PHE A 98 14.77 -13.07 -8.97
C PHE A 98 14.90 -14.16 -10.03
N ASN A 99 14.68 -15.38 -9.57
CA ASN A 99 14.44 -16.55 -10.40
C ASN A 99 12.97 -16.56 -10.89
N ALA A 100 12.70 -16.86 -12.15
CA ALA A 100 11.37 -17.00 -12.73
C ALA A 100 10.45 -17.96 -11.93
N ALA A 101 11.01 -19.06 -11.42
CA ALA A 101 10.28 -20.01 -10.59
C ALA A 101 9.83 -19.44 -9.23
N PHE A 102 10.39 -18.31 -8.78
CA PHE A 102 9.94 -17.58 -7.58
C PHE A 102 8.55 -16.95 -7.75
N LEU A 103 8.14 -16.68 -8.99
CA LEU A 103 6.77 -16.31 -9.36
C LEU A 103 6.05 -17.47 -10.06
N GLY A 104 6.53 -18.71 -9.94
CA GLY A 104 5.93 -19.86 -10.60
C GLY A 104 5.91 -19.77 -12.14
N PHE A 105 6.86 -19.06 -12.75
CA PHE A 105 6.99 -18.97 -14.20
C PHE A 105 7.95 -20.06 -14.70
N ASP A 106 7.45 -21.02 -15.48
CA ASP A 106 8.25 -22.09 -16.09
C ASP A 106 9.07 -21.57 -17.28
N ALA A 107 8.45 -20.78 -18.14
CA ALA A 107 9.07 -20.03 -19.23
C ALA A 107 8.65 -18.55 -19.12
N ILE A 108 9.58 -17.63 -19.42
CA ILE A 108 9.31 -16.19 -19.30
C ILE A 108 8.48 -15.71 -20.48
N GLU A 109 8.84 -16.18 -21.67
CA GLU A 109 8.24 -15.89 -22.96
C GLU A 109 6.73 -16.15 -22.95
N ASP A 110 6.31 -17.25 -22.33
CA ASP A 110 4.91 -17.65 -22.20
C ASP A 110 4.12 -16.81 -21.20
N VAL A 111 4.77 -16.05 -20.31
CA VAL A 111 4.07 -15.19 -19.34
C VAL A 111 4.09 -13.71 -19.72
N LEU A 112 4.90 -13.28 -20.69
CA LEU A 112 4.96 -11.88 -21.13
C LEU A 112 3.68 -11.39 -21.82
N ILE A 113 3.43 -10.11 -21.68
CA ILE A 113 2.53 -9.36 -22.56
C ILE A 113 3.12 -9.37 -23.97
N PRO A 114 2.38 -9.75 -25.02
CA PRO A 114 2.87 -9.71 -26.39
C PRO A 114 3.12 -8.25 -26.84
N PRO A 115 4.04 -7.99 -27.79
CA PRO A 115 4.20 -6.66 -28.37
C PRO A 115 2.88 -6.12 -28.93
N ILE A 116 2.59 -4.86 -28.66
CA ILE A 116 1.27 -4.27 -28.93
C ILE A 116 1.37 -3.31 -30.13
N ASP A 117 0.96 -3.79 -31.29
CA ASP A 117 0.96 -2.99 -32.52
C ASP A 117 -0.27 -2.05 -32.58
N GLY A 118 -0.03 -0.75 -32.37
CA GLY A 118 -0.94 0.34 -32.77
C GLY A 118 -2.27 0.47 -32.00
N GLN A 119 -2.53 -0.33 -30.98
CA GLN A 119 -3.81 -0.28 -30.23
C GLN A 119 -3.82 0.74 -29.08
N THR A 120 -5.01 1.22 -28.74
CA THR A 120 -5.25 2.12 -27.60
C THR A 120 -5.20 1.34 -26.28
N ILE A 121 -3.99 1.09 -25.77
CA ILE A 121 -3.78 0.42 -24.48
C ILE A 121 -4.28 1.32 -23.34
N HIS A 122 -5.02 0.77 -22.39
CA HIS A 122 -5.23 1.43 -21.11
C HIS A 122 -3.92 1.38 -20.30
N ILE A 123 -3.32 2.55 -20.09
CA ILE A 123 -2.15 2.72 -19.24
C ILE A 123 -2.64 3.19 -17.87
N SER A 124 -2.26 2.45 -16.83
CA SER A 124 -2.49 2.84 -15.44
C SER A 124 -1.94 4.24 -15.16
N LYS A 125 -2.75 5.06 -14.47
CA LYS A 125 -2.36 6.39 -13.97
C LYS A 125 -1.17 6.36 -13.00
N GLU A 126 -0.89 5.21 -12.40
CA GLU A 126 0.24 4.97 -11.50
C GLU A 126 1.57 4.81 -12.25
N ILE A 127 1.55 4.70 -13.59
CA ILE A 127 2.72 4.74 -14.46
C ILE A 127 2.75 6.05 -15.27
N GLN A 128 3.72 6.90 -14.94
CA GLN A 128 3.98 8.16 -15.66
C GLN A 128 5.10 7.98 -16.68
N LEU A 129 4.82 7.21 -17.73
CA LEU A 129 5.71 6.96 -18.86
C LEU A 129 4.99 7.27 -20.17
N ASN A 130 5.76 7.55 -21.22
CA ASN A 130 5.20 7.63 -22.56
C ASN A 130 4.79 6.22 -23.05
N ARG A 131 3.94 6.17 -24.09
CA ARG A 131 3.38 4.90 -24.60
C ARG A 131 4.46 3.96 -25.14
N ASP A 132 5.44 4.51 -25.86
CA ASP A 132 6.51 3.76 -26.51
C ASP A 132 7.41 3.08 -25.46
N ASP A 133 7.70 3.77 -24.36
CA ASP A 133 8.44 3.24 -23.23
C ASP A 133 7.73 2.04 -22.60
N ILE A 134 6.41 2.13 -22.41
CA ILE A 134 5.58 1.06 -21.83
C ILE A 134 5.49 -0.14 -22.78
N ALA A 135 5.30 0.10 -24.07
CA ALA A 135 5.22 -0.95 -25.09
C ALA A 135 6.52 -1.78 -25.22
N ASN A 136 7.65 -1.23 -24.76
CA ASN A 136 8.96 -1.91 -24.72
C ASN A 136 9.27 -2.58 -23.35
N LEU A 137 8.35 -2.54 -22.38
CA LEU A 137 8.53 -3.22 -21.10
C LEU A 137 8.15 -4.70 -21.18
N HIS A 138 9.06 -5.56 -20.72
CA HIS A 138 8.83 -7.00 -20.63
C HIS A 138 7.99 -7.32 -19.39
N LEU A 139 6.71 -6.92 -19.40
CA LEU A 139 5.78 -7.09 -18.29
C LEU A 139 5.03 -8.43 -18.36
N PRO A 140 4.66 -9.05 -17.22
CA PRO A 140 3.90 -10.29 -17.18
C PRO A 140 2.42 -10.02 -17.41
N ARG A 141 1.70 -10.97 -18.03
CA ARG A 141 0.23 -10.97 -18.14
C ARG A 141 -0.40 -11.06 -16.75
N LEU A 142 -1.47 -10.30 -16.49
CA LEU A 142 -2.14 -10.20 -15.19
C LEU A 142 -2.44 -11.57 -14.56
N ALA A 143 -3.00 -12.50 -15.34
CA ALA A 143 -3.31 -13.85 -14.87
C ALA A 143 -2.07 -14.68 -14.48
N ALA A 144 -0.93 -14.48 -15.15
CA ALA A 144 0.32 -15.14 -14.77
C ALA A 144 0.89 -14.53 -13.49
N LEU A 145 0.97 -13.19 -13.42
CA LEU A 145 1.44 -12.47 -12.23
C LEU A 145 0.62 -12.83 -10.98
N LEU A 146 -0.72 -12.82 -11.09
CA LEU A 146 -1.63 -13.12 -9.99
C LEU A 146 -1.49 -14.57 -9.50
N LYS A 147 -1.39 -15.55 -10.41
CA LYS A 147 -1.11 -16.96 -10.05
C LYS A 147 0.23 -17.11 -9.35
N GLY A 148 1.26 -16.43 -9.85
CA GLY A 148 2.61 -16.47 -9.30
C GLY A 148 2.69 -15.94 -7.88
N LEU A 149 2.08 -14.78 -7.62
CA LEU A 149 1.99 -14.20 -6.28
C LEU A 149 1.15 -15.05 -5.33
N ALA A 150 0.01 -15.57 -5.77
CA ALA A 150 -0.84 -16.47 -4.97
C ALA A 150 -0.11 -17.77 -4.60
N ARG A 151 0.56 -18.42 -5.56
CA ARG A 151 1.40 -19.61 -5.32
C ARG A 151 2.51 -19.30 -4.32
N ARG A 152 3.25 -18.20 -4.54
CA ARG A 152 4.37 -17.77 -3.67
C ARG A 152 3.91 -17.60 -2.21
N TYR A 153 2.77 -16.95 -1.96
CA TYR A 153 2.22 -16.87 -0.59
C TYR A 153 1.81 -18.24 -0.04
N LEU A 154 1.12 -19.09 -0.81
CA LEU A 154 0.70 -20.42 -0.36
C LEU A 154 1.90 -21.29 0.04
N ASP A 155 2.97 -21.24 -0.74
CA ASP A 155 4.18 -22.06 -0.56
C ASP A 155 5.10 -21.53 0.55
N THR A 156 5.22 -20.20 0.70
CA THR A 156 6.26 -19.57 1.56
C THR A 156 5.74 -18.70 2.69
N ARG A 157 4.42 -18.39 2.72
CA ARG A 157 3.79 -17.42 3.62
C ARG A 157 4.36 -16.00 3.52
N ASP A 158 4.86 -15.64 2.34
CA ASP A 158 5.32 -14.28 2.03
C ASP A 158 4.16 -13.25 2.02
N ASP A 159 4.15 -12.42 3.05
CA ASP A 159 3.16 -11.35 3.24
C ASP A 159 3.06 -10.41 2.03
N VAL A 160 4.18 -10.07 1.38
CA VAL A 160 4.19 -9.11 0.27
C VAL A 160 3.49 -9.70 -0.95
N ALA A 161 3.65 -10.99 -1.19
CA ALA A 161 2.95 -11.69 -2.25
C ALA A 161 1.42 -11.69 -2.01
N MET A 162 0.98 -11.90 -0.77
CA MET A 162 -0.44 -11.84 -0.40
C MET A 162 -1.03 -10.43 -0.52
N ILE A 163 -0.33 -9.40 -0.04
CA ILE A 163 -0.75 -8.01 -0.20
C ILE A 163 -0.83 -7.65 -1.68
N ALA A 164 0.11 -8.12 -2.50
CA ALA A 164 0.09 -7.90 -3.95
C ALA A 164 -1.11 -8.59 -4.63
N VAL A 165 -1.52 -9.80 -4.20
CA VAL A 165 -2.75 -10.45 -4.68
C VAL A 165 -4.01 -9.64 -4.29
N GLU A 166 -4.12 -9.24 -3.02
CA GLU A 166 -5.21 -8.39 -2.53
C GLU A 166 -5.32 -7.10 -3.36
N GLN A 167 -4.19 -6.42 -3.56
CA GLN A 167 -4.16 -5.16 -4.27
C GLN A 167 -4.40 -5.30 -5.78
N LEU A 168 -3.94 -6.37 -6.44
CA LEU A 168 -4.25 -6.61 -7.85
C LEU A 168 -5.75 -6.87 -8.06
N VAL A 169 -6.38 -7.62 -7.16
CA VAL A 169 -7.83 -7.84 -7.17
C VAL A 169 -8.57 -6.50 -7.06
N ASP A 170 -8.10 -5.62 -6.19
CA ASP A 170 -8.74 -4.32 -5.99
C ASP A 170 -8.44 -3.31 -7.11
N GLY A 171 -7.19 -3.22 -7.56
CA GLY A 171 -6.70 -2.25 -8.54
C GLY A 171 -7.21 -2.48 -9.96
N MET A 172 -7.35 -3.76 -10.34
CA MET A 172 -7.92 -4.18 -11.64
C MET A 172 -9.42 -4.53 -11.55
N ASN A 173 -10.06 -4.28 -10.41
CA ASN A 173 -11.47 -4.61 -10.12
C ASN A 173 -11.86 -6.08 -10.42
N ILE A 174 -10.97 -7.03 -10.17
CA ILE A 174 -11.18 -8.44 -10.53
C ILE A 174 -12.46 -8.98 -9.87
N ASP A 175 -13.28 -9.70 -10.64
CA ASP A 175 -14.53 -10.34 -10.21
C ASP A 175 -14.48 -11.88 -10.34
N GLU A 176 -15.54 -12.56 -9.88
CA GLU A 176 -15.58 -14.02 -9.87
C GLU A 176 -15.55 -14.60 -11.30
N VAL A 177 -16.20 -13.91 -12.26
CA VAL A 177 -16.26 -14.33 -13.67
C VAL A 177 -14.88 -14.24 -14.35
N TRP A 178 -14.12 -13.18 -14.07
CA TRP A 178 -12.73 -13.06 -14.52
C TRP A 178 -11.87 -14.18 -13.94
N VAL A 179 -12.02 -14.49 -12.66
CA VAL A 179 -11.24 -15.53 -11.97
C VAL A 179 -11.53 -16.92 -12.53
N GLU A 180 -12.81 -17.30 -12.67
CA GLU A 180 -13.21 -18.58 -13.25
C GLU A 180 -12.70 -18.75 -14.69
N ARG A 181 -12.70 -17.67 -15.49
CA ARG A 181 -12.25 -17.66 -16.88
C ARG A 181 -10.73 -17.75 -17.00
N GLN A 182 -10.00 -16.86 -16.32
CA GLN A 182 -8.56 -16.66 -16.50
C GLN A 182 -7.71 -17.60 -15.62
N LEU A 183 -8.24 -18.03 -14.48
CA LEU A 183 -7.57 -18.98 -13.59
C LEU A 183 -8.06 -20.42 -13.79
N LYS A 184 -8.87 -20.70 -14.81
CA LYS A 184 -9.29 -22.06 -15.19
C LYS A 184 -8.10 -23.02 -15.30
N GLY A 185 -8.23 -24.21 -14.71
CA GLY A 185 -7.19 -25.24 -14.71
C GLY A 185 -5.99 -24.95 -13.80
N SER A 186 -6.03 -23.88 -13.00
CA SER A 186 -5.04 -23.67 -11.94
C SER A 186 -5.32 -24.59 -10.74
N ASP A 187 -4.34 -24.67 -9.83
CA ASP A 187 -4.49 -25.32 -8.53
C ASP A 187 -5.70 -24.78 -7.74
N ALA A 188 -6.45 -25.67 -7.10
CA ALA A 188 -7.63 -25.32 -6.32
C ALA A 188 -7.29 -24.33 -5.18
N ALA A 189 -6.14 -24.47 -4.51
CA ALA A 189 -5.74 -23.57 -3.44
C ALA A 189 -5.46 -22.14 -3.95
N ILE A 190 -4.94 -22.00 -5.18
CA ILE A 190 -4.78 -20.68 -5.83
C ILE A 190 -6.16 -20.09 -6.14
N LEU A 191 -7.07 -20.89 -6.71
CA LEU A 191 -8.41 -20.45 -7.07
C LEU A 191 -9.19 -19.99 -5.83
N ASP A 192 -9.19 -20.80 -4.76
CA ASP A 192 -9.88 -20.50 -3.50
C ASP A 192 -9.32 -19.25 -2.83
N LEU A 193 -7.99 -19.06 -2.84
CA LEU A 193 -7.36 -17.87 -2.28
C LEU A 193 -7.78 -16.60 -3.04
N VAL A 194 -7.71 -16.61 -4.37
CA VAL A 194 -8.07 -15.44 -5.19
C VAL A 194 -9.58 -15.17 -5.13
N MET A 195 -10.43 -16.20 -5.18
CA MET A 195 -11.88 -16.08 -5.00
C MET A 195 -12.24 -15.51 -3.62
N SER A 196 -11.53 -15.92 -2.56
CA SER A 196 -11.68 -15.33 -1.23
C SER A 196 -11.36 -13.84 -1.23
N GLN A 197 -10.31 -13.40 -1.95
CA GLN A 197 -10.01 -11.97 -2.08
C GLN A 197 -11.07 -11.20 -2.85
N VAL A 198 -11.61 -11.76 -3.94
CA VAL A 198 -12.72 -11.14 -4.70
C VAL A 198 -13.96 -10.99 -3.83
N ARG A 199 -14.36 -12.04 -3.09
CA ARG A 199 -15.55 -12.03 -2.21
C ARG A 199 -15.42 -11.03 -1.05
N ASN A 200 -14.21 -10.89 -0.52
CA ASN A 200 -13.90 -9.95 0.56
C ASN A 200 -13.66 -8.50 0.08
N LYS A 201 -13.62 -8.22 -1.23
CA LYS A 201 -13.40 -6.89 -1.82
C LYS A 201 -14.30 -5.80 -1.19
N ARG A 202 -15.58 -6.10 -0.97
CA ARG A 202 -16.55 -5.19 -0.31
C ARG A 202 -16.15 -4.74 1.11
N LEU A 203 -15.33 -5.52 1.81
CA LEU A 203 -14.82 -5.21 3.15
C LEU A 203 -13.48 -4.44 3.12
N ARG A 204 -13.01 -4.06 1.92
CA ARG A 204 -11.82 -3.24 1.69
C ARG A 204 -12.10 -1.88 1.04
N ILE A 205 -13.29 -1.70 0.48
CA ILE A 205 -13.71 -0.45 -0.17
C ILE A 205 -13.62 0.71 0.82
N ASP A 206 -13.21 1.87 0.31
CA ASP A 206 -13.11 3.10 1.08
C ASP A 206 -14.49 3.73 1.30
N TYR A 207 -14.67 4.37 2.46
CA TYR A 207 -15.96 4.88 2.91
C TYR A 207 -16.45 6.10 2.11
N TYR A 208 -15.58 6.67 1.27
CA TYR A 208 -15.83 7.87 0.48
C TYR A 208 -16.66 7.63 -0.81
N THR A 209 -16.90 6.39 -1.24
CA THR A 209 -17.50 6.07 -2.56
C THR A 209 -18.75 5.16 -2.52
N GLU A 210 -19.57 5.28 -1.46
CA GLU A 210 -20.81 4.49 -1.27
C GLU A 210 -20.64 2.95 -1.34
N ASN A 211 -19.42 2.44 -1.16
CA ASN A 211 -19.06 1.02 -1.31
C ASN A 211 -19.23 0.43 -2.73
N LYS A 212 -19.16 1.25 -3.79
CA LYS A 212 -19.37 0.79 -5.18
C LYS A 212 -18.09 0.38 -5.92
N ILE A 213 -16.95 1.00 -5.59
CA ILE A 213 -15.66 0.84 -6.29
C ILE A 213 -14.51 0.82 -5.28
N THR A 214 -13.39 0.18 -5.62
CA THR A 214 -12.23 0.04 -4.72
C THR A 214 -11.45 1.35 -4.57
N CYS A 215 -10.61 1.46 -3.52
CA CYS A 215 -9.83 2.67 -3.23
C CYS A 215 -8.76 3.05 -4.28
N PHE A 216 -8.61 2.24 -5.34
CA PHE A 216 -7.69 2.47 -6.45
C PHE A 216 -8.40 2.97 -7.72
N ILE A 217 -9.73 3.04 -7.69
CA ILE A 217 -10.58 3.38 -8.83
C ILE A 217 -11.43 4.60 -8.48
N SER A 218 -11.39 5.66 -9.29
CA SER A 218 -12.02 6.95 -8.98
C SER A 218 -13.54 6.96 -9.17
N ASP A 219 -14.03 6.18 -10.14
CA ASP A 219 -15.43 6.20 -10.57
C ASP A 219 -15.82 4.89 -11.29
N GLU A 220 -17.12 4.69 -11.52
CA GLU A 220 -17.64 3.52 -12.22
C GLU A 220 -17.19 3.43 -13.70
N GLU A 221 -16.80 4.53 -14.34
CA GLU A 221 -16.33 4.52 -15.72
C GLU A 221 -14.88 4.04 -15.83
N GLU A 222 -14.02 4.40 -14.87
CA GLU A 222 -12.72 3.74 -14.68
C GLU A 222 -12.93 2.26 -14.32
N ALA A 223 -13.86 1.93 -13.42
CA ALA A 223 -14.15 0.55 -13.04
C ALA A 223 -14.54 -0.33 -14.25
N LYS A 224 -15.39 0.19 -15.15
CA LYS A 224 -15.77 -0.49 -16.41
C LYS A 224 -14.56 -0.70 -17.32
N LYS A 225 -13.68 0.29 -17.47
CA LYS A 225 -12.46 0.17 -18.29
C LYS A 225 -11.50 -0.92 -17.77
N MET A 226 -11.43 -1.12 -16.44
CA MET A 226 -10.63 -2.20 -15.86
C MET A 226 -11.23 -3.60 -16.13
N VAL A 227 -12.55 -3.77 -15.95
CA VAL A 227 -13.24 -5.06 -16.12
C VAL A 227 -13.37 -5.45 -17.60
N VAL A 228 -13.59 -4.48 -18.48
CA VAL A 228 -13.71 -4.66 -19.95
C VAL A 228 -12.33 -4.74 -20.62
N GLY A 229 -11.24 -4.76 -19.86
CA GLY A 229 -9.88 -5.04 -20.32
C GLY A 229 -9.69 -6.48 -20.80
N GLU A 230 -10.35 -6.85 -21.90
CA GLU A 230 -10.07 -8.06 -22.65
C GLU A 230 -8.68 -7.99 -23.26
N ALA A 231 -7.72 -8.55 -22.51
CA ALA A 231 -6.30 -8.62 -22.82
C ALA A 231 -5.59 -7.27 -22.93
N CYS A 232 -4.26 -7.35 -23.07
CA CYS A 232 -3.51 -6.38 -23.85
C CYS A 232 -3.83 -6.60 -25.35
N GLY A 233 -5.11 -6.47 -25.73
CA GLY A 233 -5.54 -6.50 -27.12
C GLY A 233 -6.96 -7.01 -27.40
N VAL A 234 -8.00 -6.19 -27.17
CA VAL A 234 -9.20 -5.99 -28.03
C VAL A 234 -9.89 -4.66 -27.66
N LEU A 235 -10.48 -4.00 -28.68
CA LEU A 235 -11.07 -2.65 -28.73
C LEU A 235 -12.11 -2.25 -27.66
N VAL A 236 -12.22 -0.91 -27.47
CA VAL A 236 -13.50 -0.19 -27.65
C VAL A 236 -13.32 0.94 -28.67
N GLN A 237 -14.28 1.12 -29.57
CA GLN A 237 -14.32 2.16 -30.60
C GLN A 237 -15.35 3.24 -30.26
N GLU A 238 -15.03 4.48 -30.63
CA GLU A 238 -15.85 5.71 -30.71
C GLU A 238 -17.26 5.78 -30.09
N ILE A 239 -17.47 6.82 -29.26
CA ILE A 239 -18.69 7.63 -29.34
C ILE A 239 -18.29 9.07 -29.68
N ALA A 240 -18.46 9.43 -30.96
CA ALA A 240 -18.52 10.82 -31.39
C ALA A 240 -20.00 11.18 -31.60
N GLY A 241 -20.54 12.10 -30.79
CA GLY A 241 -21.94 12.48 -30.82
C GLY A 241 -22.20 13.73 -30.00
N ASN A 242 -22.40 14.85 -30.68
CA ASN A 242 -22.66 16.18 -30.12
C ASN A 242 -23.59 16.18 -28.91
N HIS A 243 -23.21 16.87 -27.82
CA HIS A 243 -24.04 17.95 -27.28
C HIS A 243 -23.20 18.94 -26.45
N SER A 244 -23.64 20.19 -26.44
CA SER A 244 -22.98 21.35 -25.84
C SER A 244 -23.46 21.64 -24.41
N GLU A 245 -22.66 22.42 -23.69
CA GLU A 245 -22.94 23.10 -22.40
C GLU A 245 -22.93 22.23 -21.13
N GLY A 246 -22.10 22.65 -20.16
CA GLY A 246 -21.89 21.93 -18.89
C GLY A 246 -20.56 22.24 -18.19
N TRP A 247 -20.12 23.51 -18.13
CA TRP A 247 -18.88 23.87 -17.44
C TRP A 247 -19.07 23.89 -15.91
N GLY A 248 -18.52 22.89 -15.22
CA GLY A 248 -18.39 22.85 -13.76
C GLY A 248 -18.42 21.43 -13.19
N THR A 249 -17.48 21.12 -12.29
CA THR A 249 -17.40 19.88 -11.47
C THR A 249 -16.61 18.68 -12.04
N ILE A 250 -15.92 18.76 -13.19
CA ILE A 250 -15.00 17.69 -13.66
C ILE A 250 -13.63 18.28 -14.05
N LEU A 251 -12.93 18.89 -13.09
CA LEU A 251 -11.57 19.44 -13.29
C LEU A 251 -10.68 19.34 -12.04
N TYR A 252 -10.78 18.23 -11.28
CA TYR A 252 -10.01 18.01 -10.04
C TYR A 252 -9.22 16.69 -9.98
N ILE A 253 -9.31 15.83 -11.01
CA ILE A 253 -8.73 14.46 -10.98
C ILE A 253 -7.48 14.32 -11.88
N LEU A 254 -7.13 15.32 -12.69
CA LEU A 254 -6.02 15.25 -13.65
C LEU A 254 -5.00 16.38 -13.44
N LEU A 255 -3.98 16.15 -12.62
CA LEU A 255 -2.66 16.81 -12.70
C LEU A 255 -1.56 16.05 -11.92
N PHE A 256 -1.00 15.05 -12.63
CA PHE A 256 0.36 14.49 -12.60
C PHE A 256 1.34 14.91 -11.49
N HIS A 257 1.96 13.92 -10.83
CA HIS A 257 3.10 14.14 -9.92
C HIS A 257 4.19 13.06 -10.01
N PHE A 258 5.38 13.50 -10.42
CA PHE A 258 6.55 12.69 -10.75
C PHE A 258 7.38 12.29 -9.49
N GLN A 259 8.30 11.32 -9.64
CA GLN A 259 9.35 10.95 -8.65
C GLN A 259 8.91 10.37 -7.28
N LEU A 260 7.89 9.50 -7.26
CA LEU A 260 7.17 9.03 -6.06
C LEU A 260 7.99 8.55 -4.81
N ARG A 261 9.17 7.89 -4.90
CA ARG A 261 9.84 7.23 -3.72
C ARG A 261 10.21 8.19 -2.59
N ALA A 262 11.13 9.11 -2.85
CA ALA A 262 11.48 10.14 -1.88
C ALA A 262 10.30 11.12 -1.74
N MET A 263 9.73 11.55 -2.87
CA MET A 263 8.76 12.64 -2.85
C MET A 263 7.46 12.32 -2.10
N ILE A 264 6.91 11.10 -2.10
CA ILE A 264 5.69 10.83 -1.29
C ILE A 264 6.03 10.84 0.20
N GLN A 265 7.03 10.07 0.66
CA GLN A 265 7.34 10.02 2.09
C GLN A 265 7.85 11.38 2.62
N GLU A 266 8.71 12.07 1.88
CA GLU A 266 9.15 13.43 2.24
C GLU A 266 8.01 14.46 2.20
N ARG A 267 6.97 14.24 1.38
CA ARG A 267 5.78 15.10 1.34
C ARG A 267 4.82 14.84 2.49
N LEU A 268 4.63 13.57 2.88
CA LEU A 268 3.93 13.21 4.12
C LEU A 268 4.69 13.76 5.33
N ASN A 269 6.02 13.71 5.31
CA ASN A 269 6.88 14.34 6.32
C ASN A 269 6.66 15.86 6.40
N ASP A 270 6.59 16.58 5.28
CA ASP A 270 6.26 18.01 5.28
C ASP A 270 4.89 18.27 5.95
N ALA A 271 3.86 17.49 5.62
CA ALA A 271 2.53 17.62 6.21
C ALA A 271 2.54 17.34 7.73
N ALA A 272 3.30 16.33 8.17
CA ALA A 272 3.47 15.98 9.58
C ALA A 272 4.26 17.06 10.36
N ILE A 273 5.32 17.63 9.77
CA ILE A 273 6.07 18.76 10.32
C ILE A 273 5.16 19.99 10.46
N ALA A 274 4.34 20.29 9.45
CA ALA A 274 3.40 21.42 9.49
C ALA A 274 2.31 21.21 10.57
N LEU A 275 1.78 20.00 10.69
CA LEU A 275 0.82 19.63 11.74
C LEU A 275 1.42 19.83 13.13
N HIS A 276 2.62 19.29 13.36
CA HIS A 276 3.35 19.42 14.63
C HIS A 276 3.63 20.88 14.99
N ARG A 277 4.08 21.69 14.02
CA ARG A 277 4.31 23.14 14.22
C ARG A 277 3.05 23.90 14.68
N VAL A 278 1.86 23.47 14.25
CA VAL A 278 0.60 24.06 14.74
C VAL A 278 0.24 23.48 16.10
N LEU A 279 -0.02 22.17 16.19
CA LEU A 279 -0.63 21.56 17.38
C LEU A 279 0.24 21.70 18.64
N SER A 280 1.57 21.52 18.53
CA SER A 280 2.49 21.68 19.67
C SER A 280 2.59 23.12 20.17
N ARG A 281 2.44 24.12 19.28
CA ARG A 281 2.44 25.54 19.67
C ARG A 281 1.20 25.92 20.47
N GLU A 282 0.06 25.34 20.10
CA GLU A 282 -1.25 25.57 20.75
C GLU A 282 -1.48 24.59 21.92
N GLN A 283 -0.45 23.83 22.33
CA GLN A 283 -0.46 22.87 23.45
C GLN A 283 -1.55 21.79 23.35
N VAL A 284 -1.96 21.43 22.13
CA VAL A 284 -2.85 20.29 21.89
C VAL A 284 -2.03 19.01 22.00
N ALA A 285 -2.46 18.05 22.81
CA ALA A 285 -1.88 16.70 22.80
C ALA A 285 -2.34 15.95 21.54
N PHE A 286 -1.43 15.32 20.81
CA PHE A 286 -1.73 14.59 19.58
C PHE A 286 -0.65 13.55 19.27
N GLY A 287 -1.01 12.55 18.45
CA GLY A 287 -0.06 11.60 17.92
C GLY A 287 -0.50 11.05 16.56
N ILE A 288 0.45 10.99 15.64
CA ILE A 288 0.31 10.40 14.31
C ILE A 288 0.30 8.87 14.44
N PHE A 289 -0.59 8.22 13.69
CA PHE A 289 -0.72 6.77 13.66
C PHE A 289 -0.88 6.25 12.22
N GLY A 290 -1.44 5.04 12.07
CA GLY A 290 -1.87 4.54 10.78
C GLY A 290 -0.72 4.22 9.83
N GLY A 291 -0.92 4.39 8.52
CA GLY A 291 0.05 3.91 7.53
C GLY A 291 1.37 4.64 7.51
N TYR A 292 1.31 5.96 7.61
CA TYR A 292 2.49 6.81 7.63
C TYR A 292 3.33 6.63 8.92
N ALA A 293 2.71 6.31 10.07
CA ALA A 293 3.45 5.92 11.27
C ALA A 293 4.19 4.59 11.09
N ILE A 294 3.50 3.55 10.58
CA ILE A 294 4.13 2.25 10.26
C ILE A 294 5.34 2.43 9.33
N ALA A 295 5.19 3.27 8.29
CA ALA A 295 6.27 3.61 7.37
C ALA A 295 7.48 4.23 8.10
N THR A 296 7.20 5.23 8.94
CA THR A 296 8.24 5.96 9.69
C THR A 296 8.97 5.08 10.70
N PHE A 297 8.28 4.12 11.32
CA PHE A 297 8.89 3.15 12.25
C PHE A 297 9.61 1.97 11.57
N GLY A 298 9.81 2.03 10.25
CA GLY A 298 10.66 1.10 9.49
C GLY A 298 9.93 -0.10 8.86
N GLY A 299 8.59 -0.09 8.82
CA GLY A 299 7.90 -0.91 7.84
C GLY A 299 8.09 -0.29 6.44
N PRO A 300 8.44 -1.03 5.38
CA PRO A 300 8.48 -0.51 4.01
C PRO A 300 7.06 -0.44 3.44
N ARG A 301 6.18 0.21 4.20
CA ARG A 301 4.80 0.49 3.85
C ARG A 301 4.72 1.90 3.27
N GLU A 302 3.82 2.08 2.33
CA GLU A 302 3.41 3.40 1.86
C GLU A 302 2.10 3.82 2.52
N SER A 303 1.94 5.12 2.71
CA SER A 303 0.66 5.78 2.96
C SER A 303 0.40 6.80 1.84
N LYS A 304 -0.85 7.22 1.69
CA LYS A 304 -1.25 8.34 0.82
C LYS A 304 -1.63 9.59 1.64
N ASP A 305 -1.59 9.43 2.94
CA ASP A 305 -2.32 10.15 3.96
C ASP A 305 -1.53 10.14 5.27
N VAL A 306 -1.85 11.08 6.15
CA VAL A 306 -1.35 11.11 7.53
C VAL A 306 -2.54 11.00 8.47
N ASP A 307 -2.65 9.86 9.17
CA ASP A 307 -3.60 9.64 10.25
C ASP A 307 -3.08 10.27 11.55
N CYS A 308 -3.90 11.05 12.25
CA CYS A 308 -3.56 11.66 13.54
C CYS A 308 -4.74 11.59 14.51
N ILE A 309 -4.49 11.32 15.79
CA ILE A 309 -5.48 11.51 16.86
C ILE A 309 -5.07 12.72 17.71
N ALA A 310 -6.03 13.55 18.12
CA ALA A 310 -5.76 14.79 18.85
C ALA A 310 -6.79 15.07 19.97
N SER A 311 -6.30 15.60 21.10
CA SER A 311 -7.08 15.98 22.28
C SER A 311 -7.83 17.31 22.08
N ALA A 312 -8.60 17.39 21.01
CA ALA A 312 -9.35 18.56 20.58
C ALA A 312 -10.73 18.15 20.05
N SER A 313 -11.64 19.12 19.91
CA SER A 313 -12.87 18.96 19.15
C SER A 313 -12.67 19.32 17.68
N LYS A 314 -13.61 18.89 16.83
CA LYS A 314 -13.65 19.25 15.41
C LYS A 314 -13.53 20.76 15.18
N ASP A 315 -14.29 21.56 15.90
CA ASP A 315 -14.27 23.03 15.75
C ASP A 315 -12.92 23.63 16.15
N GLN A 316 -12.27 23.10 17.20
CA GLN A 316 -10.92 23.51 17.58
C GLN A 316 -9.90 23.18 16.48
N ILE A 317 -9.92 21.96 15.94
CA ILE A 317 -9.02 21.56 14.84
C ILE A 317 -9.25 22.42 13.59
N ILE A 318 -10.51 22.68 13.22
CA ILE A 318 -10.85 23.57 12.11
C ILE A 318 -10.34 25.00 12.36
N GLN A 319 -10.55 25.55 13.56
CA GLN A 319 -10.07 26.88 13.94
C GLN A 319 -8.53 26.97 13.92
N LEU A 320 -7.82 25.92 14.31
CA LEU A 320 -6.36 25.90 14.37
C LEU A 320 -5.70 25.71 13.00
N LEU A 321 -6.28 24.88 12.11
CA LEU A 321 -5.65 24.50 10.85
C LEU A 321 -6.25 25.18 9.62
N ASN A 322 -7.57 25.40 9.52
CA ASN A 322 -8.18 25.79 8.25
C ASN A 322 -7.68 27.14 7.73
N GLY A 323 -7.18 27.16 6.48
CA GLY A 323 -6.61 28.36 5.85
C GLY A 323 -5.24 28.78 6.39
N LYS A 324 -4.57 27.93 7.19
CA LYS A 324 -3.28 28.22 7.85
C LYS A 324 -2.24 27.19 7.45
N GLN A 325 -0.99 27.64 7.23
CA GLN A 325 0.18 26.77 6.95
C GLN A 325 -0.05 25.70 5.85
N GLY A 326 -0.86 26.00 4.83
CA GLY A 326 -1.18 25.08 3.72
C GLY A 326 -2.41 24.18 3.92
N PHE A 327 -2.96 24.12 5.14
CA PHE A 327 -4.13 23.30 5.45
C PHE A 327 -5.44 23.93 4.93
N GLN A 328 -6.31 23.09 4.38
CA GLN A 328 -7.68 23.42 3.98
C GLN A 328 -8.61 22.26 4.35
N VAL A 329 -9.68 22.55 5.07
CA VAL A 329 -10.66 21.55 5.52
C VAL A 329 -11.51 21.04 4.35
N ILE A 330 -11.75 19.73 4.33
CA ILE A 330 -12.71 19.07 3.46
C ILE A 330 -14.07 19.03 4.21
N PRO A 331 -15.14 19.65 3.69
CA PRO A 331 -16.44 19.67 4.37
C PRO A 331 -17.03 18.26 4.56
N GLN A 332 -17.43 17.95 5.79
CA GLN A 332 -18.04 16.66 6.16
C GLN A 332 -18.87 16.78 7.44
N SER A 333 -19.75 15.80 7.72
CA SER A 333 -20.80 15.87 8.75
C SER A 333 -20.45 15.27 10.12
N ARG A 334 -19.58 14.26 10.21
CA ARG A 334 -19.19 13.60 11.48
C ARG A 334 -18.44 14.57 12.40
N GLN A 335 -18.51 14.32 13.70
CA GLN A 335 -17.94 15.20 14.74
C GLN A 335 -16.64 14.67 15.35
N ASP A 336 -16.32 13.40 15.09
CA ASP A 336 -15.18 12.67 15.66
C ASP A 336 -13.94 12.66 14.75
N TYR A 337 -13.99 13.30 13.58
CA TYR A 337 -12.85 13.44 12.68
C TYR A 337 -12.89 14.77 11.92
N VAL A 338 -11.74 15.19 11.38
CA VAL A 338 -11.59 16.27 10.39
C VAL A 338 -10.64 15.81 9.29
N ALA A 339 -11.09 15.79 8.04
CA ALA A 339 -10.21 15.61 6.89
C ALA A 339 -9.75 16.98 6.37
N LEU A 340 -8.46 17.11 6.08
CA LEU A 340 -7.85 18.31 5.50
C LEU A 340 -6.93 17.93 4.34
N PHE A 341 -6.79 18.83 3.38
CA PHE A 341 -5.66 18.82 2.47
C PHE A 341 -4.55 19.73 2.99
N TRP A 342 -3.30 19.26 2.99
CA TRP A 342 -2.12 20.07 3.21
C TRP A 342 -1.32 20.26 1.92
N SER A 343 -0.96 21.49 1.56
CA SER A 343 0.03 21.77 0.52
C SER A 343 0.71 23.12 0.77
N ASP A 344 2.02 23.19 0.57
CA ASP A 344 2.81 24.44 0.53
C ASP A 344 2.66 25.22 -0.79
N ARG A 345 2.05 24.63 -1.82
CA ARG A 345 1.89 25.24 -3.15
C ARG A 345 0.58 26.02 -3.27
N ALA A 346 0.65 27.19 -3.90
CA ALA A 346 -0.52 28.04 -4.17
C ALA A 346 -1.56 27.37 -5.11
N ASP A 347 -1.11 26.52 -6.03
CA ASP A 347 -1.98 25.72 -6.91
C ASP A 347 -2.55 24.45 -6.23
N ARG A 348 -2.18 24.21 -4.96
CA ARG A 348 -2.47 22.99 -4.19
C ARG A 348 -2.01 21.69 -4.84
N GLY A 349 -1.10 21.73 -5.81
CA GLY A 349 -0.45 20.53 -6.34
C GLY A 349 0.20 19.72 -5.22
N ASN A 350 0.23 18.39 -5.38
CA ASN A 350 0.78 17.47 -4.37
C ASN A 350 0.18 17.68 -2.97
N ALA A 351 -1.14 17.87 -2.90
CA ALA A 351 -1.85 17.94 -1.63
C ALA A 351 -1.85 16.58 -0.91
N VAL A 352 -1.43 16.57 0.34
CA VAL A 352 -1.51 15.41 1.24
C VAL A 352 -2.86 15.41 1.92
N LEU A 353 -3.53 14.25 1.97
CA LEU A 353 -4.68 14.04 2.84
C LEU A 353 -4.21 13.88 4.29
N MET A 354 -4.84 14.63 5.21
CA MET A 354 -4.58 14.61 6.64
C MET A 354 -5.88 14.30 7.35
N GLU A 355 -5.95 13.19 8.08
CA GLU A 355 -7.13 12.78 8.85
C GLU A 355 -6.88 12.98 10.35
N VAL A 356 -7.55 13.96 10.96
CA VAL A 356 -7.43 14.27 12.39
C VAL A 356 -8.65 13.76 13.14
N PHE A 357 -8.50 12.61 13.79
CA PHE A 357 -9.48 12.02 14.69
C PHE A 357 -9.53 12.82 16.01
N CYS A 358 -10.70 13.36 16.30
CA CYS A 358 -10.92 14.25 17.44
C CYS A 358 -11.29 13.41 18.68
N GLU A 359 -10.59 13.60 19.79
CA GLU A 359 -10.97 13.01 21.07
C GLU A 359 -12.33 13.52 21.55
N LYS A 360 -12.60 14.83 21.38
CA LYS A 360 -13.71 15.53 22.05
C LYS A 360 -14.88 15.72 21.09
N PHE A 361 -15.90 14.88 21.24
CA PHE A 361 -17.15 14.94 20.45
C PHE A 361 -18.35 14.45 21.28
N PRO A 362 -19.60 14.74 20.88
CA PRO A 362 -20.78 14.25 21.61
C PRO A 362 -20.80 12.71 21.69
N GLY A 363 -20.68 12.18 22.91
CA GLY A 363 -20.61 10.73 23.17
C GLY A 363 -19.20 10.13 23.22
N SER A 364 -18.13 10.94 23.19
CA SER A 364 -16.75 10.46 23.40
C SER A 364 -16.56 9.79 24.77
N GLN A 365 -16.00 8.58 24.78
CA GLN A 365 -15.78 7.79 26.00
C GLN A 365 -14.29 7.65 26.39
N TYR A 366 -13.38 8.04 25.51
CA TYR A 366 -11.94 7.80 25.62
C TYR A 366 -11.16 9.11 25.53
N ALA A 367 -10.01 9.19 26.20
CA ALA A 367 -9.20 10.40 26.32
C ALA A 367 -7.72 10.14 26.00
N MET A 368 -6.99 11.16 25.54
CA MET A 368 -5.55 11.08 25.28
C MET A 368 -4.66 11.35 26.51
N GLY A 369 -5.25 11.56 27.70
CA GLY A 369 -4.54 12.06 28.88
C GLY A 369 -3.30 11.27 29.28
N ASP A 370 -3.35 9.94 29.15
CA ASP A 370 -2.28 9.02 29.54
C ASP A 370 -1.51 8.43 28.33
N VAL A 371 -1.73 8.96 27.12
CA VAL A 371 -1.17 8.41 25.87
C VAL A 371 0.25 8.89 25.64
N SER A 372 1.20 7.96 25.71
CA SER A 372 2.60 8.20 25.33
C SER A 372 2.74 8.44 23.81
N CYS A 373 3.53 9.44 23.46
CA CYS A 373 3.84 9.80 22.08
C CYS A 373 5.35 10.05 21.91
N ASN A 374 5.90 9.58 20.79
CA ASN A 374 7.31 9.71 20.44
C ASN A 374 7.50 10.86 19.43
N THR A 375 8.30 11.85 19.79
CA THR A 375 8.63 12.98 18.90
C THR A 375 9.93 12.67 18.15
N VAL A 376 9.87 12.60 16.83
CA VAL A 376 10.95 12.11 15.95
C VAL A 376 11.39 13.22 14.99
N SER A 377 12.69 13.38 14.76
CA SER A 377 13.19 14.24 13.68
C SER A 377 13.01 13.52 12.34
N ILE A 378 12.33 14.17 11.41
CA ILE A 378 12.04 13.67 10.07
C ILE A 378 12.42 14.72 9.03
N LYS A 379 12.77 14.26 7.82
CA LYS A 379 13.14 15.14 6.72
C LYS A 379 12.00 15.25 5.71
N GLY A 380 11.42 16.44 5.63
CA GLY A 380 10.47 16.83 4.59
C GLY A 380 11.16 17.31 3.31
N SER A 381 10.41 17.35 2.21
CA SER A 381 10.92 17.71 0.88
C SER A 381 11.01 19.22 0.70
N SER A 382 10.02 19.95 1.24
CA SER A 382 9.88 21.41 1.14
C SER A 382 10.19 22.14 2.44
N LEU A 383 9.86 21.53 3.60
CA LEU A 383 10.07 22.12 4.93
C LEU A 383 11.41 21.75 5.56
N GLY A 384 12.20 20.90 4.90
CA GLY A 384 13.50 20.42 5.37
C GLY A 384 13.39 19.51 6.60
N GLU A 385 14.39 19.54 7.47
CA GLU A 385 14.34 18.80 8.73
C GLU A 385 13.35 19.45 9.73
N GLY A 386 12.58 18.63 10.42
CA GLY A 386 11.63 19.07 11.44
C GLY A 386 11.12 17.93 12.30
N MET A 387 10.40 18.27 13.37
CA MET A 387 9.83 17.28 14.29
C MET A 387 8.42 16.87 13.87
N ALA A 388 8.07 15.61 14.10
CA ALA A 388 6.70 15.11 14.11
C ALA A 388 6.45 14.23 15.34
N CYS A 389 5.20 14.21 15.82
CA CYS A 389 4.79 13.46 17.00
C CYS A 389 3.97 12.24 16.58
N PHE A 390 4.44 11.04 16.91
CA PHE A 390 3.78 9.77 16.61
C PHE A 390 3.27 9.12 17.90
N LEU A 391 2.22 8.31 17.82
CA LEU A 391 1.85 7.44 18.94
C LEU A 391 2.95 6.42 19.24
N ASP A 392 3.06 6.00 20.50
CA ASP A 392 3.94 4.89 20.88
C ASP A 392 3.58 3.57 20.16
N PRO A 393 4.55 2.69 19.83
CA PRO A 393 4.30 1.41 19.18
C PRO A 393 3.17 0.57 19.78
N PHE A 394 2.89 0.65 21.09
CA PHE A 394 1.74 -0.03 21.68
C PHE A 394 0.39 0.48 21.14
N TYR A 395 0.20 1.80 21.07
CA TYR A 395 -1.02 2.39 20.51
C TYR A 395 -1.12 2.21 18.99
N LEU A 396 0.01 2.17 18.28
CA LEU A 396 0.04 1.77 16.86
C LEU A 396 -0.45 0.33 16.69
N PHE A 397 -0.02 -0.58 17.57
CA PHE A 397 -0.45 -1.98 17.58
C PHE A 397 -1.94 -2.10 17.89
N LYS A 398 -2.48 -1.38 18.90
CA LYS A 398 -3.93 -1.33 19.19
C LYS A 398 -4.75 -0.87 17.97
N GLY A 399 -4.36 0.26 17.36
CA GLY A 399 -5.02 0.77 16.15
C GLY A 399 -5.00 -0.23 14.99
N LYS A 400 -3.91 -1.00 14.87
CA LYS A 400 -3.76 -2.07 13.87
C LYS A 400 -4.49 -3.36 14.20
N LEU A 401 -4.65 -3.67 15.49
CA LEU A 401 -5.46 -4.78 15.97
C LEU A 401 -6.93 -4.55 15.64
N ARG A 402 -7.45 -3.35 15.97
CA ARG A 402 -8.81 -2.94 15.61
C ARG A 402 -9.00 -2.92 14.09
N ALA A 403 -8.01 -2.47 13.32
CA ALA A 403 -8.05 -2.51 11.86
C ALA A 403 -8.16 -3.95 11.32
N THR A 404 -7.28 -4.85 11.76
CA THR A 404 -7.24 -6.27 11.39
C THR A 404 -8.52 -7.02 11.75
N ALA A 405 -9.09 -6.74 12.92
CA ALA A 405 -10.36 -7.32 13.36
C ALA A 405 -11.52 -6.91 12.43
N THR A 406 -11.62 -5.60 12.12
CA THR A 406 -12.81 -5.00 11.49
C THR A 406 -12.74 -4.91 9.96
N ARG A 407 -11.55 -4.91 9.35
CA ARG A 407 -11.34 -4.77 7.90
C ARG A 407 -10.79 -6.07 7.32
N ALA A 408 -11.13 -6.39 6.07
CA ALA A 408 -10.56 -7.57 5.38
C ALA A 408 -9.30 -7.21 4.59
N LYS A 409 -8.37 -6.47 5.20
CA LYS A 409 -7.14 -5.93 4.60
C LYS A 409 -5.93 -6.67 5.15
N PHE A 410 -5.33 -7.56 4.36
CA PHE A 410 -4.20 -8.40 4.79
C PHE A 410 -2.98 -7.59 5.21
N HIS A 411 -2.80 -6.39 4.66
CA HIS A 411 -1.73 -5.48 5.08
C HIS A 411 -1.91 -4.95 6.53
N ASP A 412 -3.12 -4.90 7.09
CA ASP A 412 -3.30 -4.62 8.52
C ASP A 412 -2.71 -5.77 9.38
N SER A 413 -2.85 -7.01 8.91
CA SER A 413 -2.31 -8.23 9.52
C SER A 413 -0.77 -8.31 9.40
N ALA A 414 -0.21 -7.94 8.25
CA ALA A 414 1.25 -7.83 8.06
C ALA A 414 1.87 -6.70 8.92
N ASP A 415 1.18 -5.58 9.10
CA ASP A 415 1.61 -4.48 9.98
C ASP A 415 1.66 -4.91 11.46
N LEU A 416 0.72 -5.73 11.93
CA LEU A 416 0.77 -6.31 13.28
C LEU A 416 2.00 -7.22 13.47
N ARG A 417 2.32 -8.08 12.49
CA ARG A 417 3.52 -8.93 12.52
C ARG A 417 4.79 -8.10 12.53
N MET A 418 4.85 -7.02 11.75
CA MET A 418 5.99 -6.10 11.72
C MET A 418 6.20 -5.42 13.08
N LEU A 419 5.14 -4.84 13.64
CA LEU A 419 5.19 -4.21 14.97
C LEU A 419 5.60 -5.21 16.05
N MET A 420 5.08 -6.44 16.02
CA MET A 420 5.48 -7.50 16.94
C MET A 420 6.97 -7.83 16.83
N GLY A 421 7.47 -8.07 15.62
CA GLY A 421 8.87 -8.42 15.39
C GLY A 421 9.86 -7.33 15.82
N LYS A 422 9.45 -6.06 15.79
CA LYS A 422 10.31 -4.91 16.15
C LYS A 422 10.16 -4.42 17.59
N TYR A 423 8.97 -4.54 18.18
CA TYR A 423 8.63 -3.95 19.47
C TYR A 423 8.12 -4.95 20.52
N GLU A 424 8.37 -6.26 20.35
CA GLU A 424 7.94 -7.36 21.26
C GLU A 424 8.02 -6.98 22.74
N GLY A 425 9.15 -6.44 23.22
CA GLY A 425 9.34 -6.10 24.63
C GLY A 425 8.34 -5.06 25.16
N VAL A 426 8.01 -4.04 24.38
CA VAL A 426 7.03 -2.99 24.73
C VAL A 426 5.61 -3.55 24.63
N LEU A 427 5.31 -4.27 23.55
CA LEU A 427 3.98 -4.83 23.34
C LEU A 427 3.62 -5.88 24.40
N LYS A 428 4.60 -6.65 24.87
CA LYS A 428 4.43 -7.69 25.90
C LYS A 428 4.17 -7.13 27.29
N SER A 429 4.75 -5.98 27.67
CA SER A 429 4.41 -5.35 28.95
C SER A 429 2.98 -4.82 29.00
N HIS A 430 2.42 -4.44 27.84
CA HIS A 430 1.08 -3.87 27.70
C HIS A 430 0.04 -4.84 27.11
N ALA A 431 0.40 -6.12 26.87
CA ALA A 431 -0.49 -7.10 26.23
C ALA A 431 -1.82 -7.36 26.98
N HIS A 432 -1.84 -7.09 28.28
CA HIS A 432 -3.02 -7.20 29.15
C HIS A 432 -4.07 -6.09 28.93
N GLU A 433 -3.71 -5.02 28.21
CA GLU A 433 -4.58 -3.88 27.85
C GLU A 433 -5.21 -4.04 26.44
N LEU A 434 -5.05 -5.19 25.79
CA LEU A 434 -5.62 -5.47 24.47
C LEU A 434 -7.08 -5.92 24.57
N ASP A 435 -7.97 -5.33 23.76
CA ASP A 435 -9.37 -5.76 23.63
C ASP A 435 -9.43 -7.20 23.07
N LEU A 436 -9.81 -8.15 23.92
CA LEU A 436 -9.92 -9.57 23.61
C LEU A 436 -10.97 -9.86 22.52
N GLU A 437 -11.95 -8.98 22.31
CA GLU A 437 -12.89 -9.07 21.18
C GLU A 437 -12.15 -8.84 19.86
N TYR A 438 -11.28 -7.82 19.79
CA TYR A 438 -10.46 -7.58 18.60
C TYR A 438 -9.38 -8.64 18.40
N VAL A 439 -8.78 -9.17 19.47
CA VAL A 439 -7.88 -10.35 19.37
C VAL A 439 -8.64 -11.55 18.79
N GLY A 440 -9.82 -11.88 19.32
CA GLY A 440 -10.62 -13.02 18.86
C GLY A 440 -11.12 -12.85 17.42
N LEU A 441 -11.53 -11.64 17.02
CA LEU A 441 -11.90 -11.32 15.64
C LEU A 441 -10.70 -11.41 14.70
N SER A 442 -9.52 -10.95 15.14
CA SER A 442 -8.28 -11.10 14.39
C SER A 442 -7.90 -12.57 14.20
N LEU A 443 -8.04 -13.41 15.23
CA LEU A 443 -7.79 -14.86 15.15
C LEU A 443 -8.76 -15.56 14.20
N LYS A 444 -10.04 -15.20 14.26
CA LYS A 444 -11.07 -15.70 13.31
C LYS A 444 -10.74 -15.37 11.85
N ARG A 445 -10.11 -14.23 11.60
CA ARG A 445 -9.76 -13.75 10.25
C ARG A 445 -8.41 -14.27 9.76
N TYR A 446 -7.43 -14.35 10.65
CA TYR A 446 -6.04 -14.74 10.39
C TYR A 446 -5.57 -15.73 11.47
N PRO A 447 -5.85 -17.04 11.32
CA PRO A 447 -5.45 -18.06 12.29
C PRO A 447 -3.93 -18.09 12.58
N GLU A 448 -3.11 -17.63 11.63
CA GLU A 448 -1.66 -17.45 11.80
C GLU A 448 -1.28 -16.46 12.92
N HIS A 449 -2.23 -15.65 13.42
CA HIS A 449 -2.00 -14.75 14.55
C HIS A 449 -2.00 -15.47 15.92
N GLU A 450 -2.38 -16.75 16.00
CA GLU A 450 -2.37 -17.51 17.26
C GLU A 450 -1.00 -17.43 17.93
N ARG A 451 0.07 -17.79 17.21
CA ARG A 451 1.45 -17.70 17.70
C ARG A 451 1.88 -16.27 18.07
N LEU A 452 1.40 -15.26 17.35
CA LEU A 452 1.73 -13.84 17.64
C LEU A 452 1.16 -13.42 19.00
N PHE A 453 -0.10 -13.77 19.28
CA PHE A 453 -0.74 -13.43 20.55
C PHE A 453 -0.28 -14.34 21.70
N GLU A 454 0.11 -15.59 21.43
CA GLU A 454 0.79 -16.47 22.40
C GLU A 454 2.13 -15.88 22.85
N GLN A 455 2.94 -15.36 21.92
CA GLN A 455 4.22 -14.72 22.22
C GLN A 455 4.05 -13.45 23.08
N LEU A 456 2.97 -12.71 22.88
CA LEU A 456 2.56 -11.58 23.73
C LEU A 456 2.02 -12.00 25.11
N GLY A 457 1.64 -13.26 25.30
CA GLY A 457 1.06 -13.76 26.56
C GLY A 457 -0.43 -13.49 26.71
N VAL A 458 -1.18 -13.31 25.62
CA VAL A 458 -2.63 -13.12 25.64
C VAL A 458 -3.36 -14.46 25.84
N ASP A 459 -4.44 -14.50 26.62
CA ASP A 459 -5.32 -15.68 26.71
C ASP A 459 -6.10 -15.87 25.40
N ILE A 460 -5.52 -16.67 24.51
CA ILE A 460 -6.08 -17.06 23.19
C ILE A 460 -7.48 -17.64 23.32
N GLU A 461 -7.73 -18.48 24.33
CA GLU A 461 -9.00 -19.17 24.50
C GLU A 461 -10.08 -18.22 25.04
N GLN A 462 -9.70 -17.25 25.88
CA GLN A 462 -10.60 -16.16 26.28
C GLN A 462 -10.91 -15.23 25.10
N ALA A 463 -9.93 -14.90 24.26
CA ALA A 463 -10.14 -14.11 23.05
C ALA A 463 -11.07 -14.82 22.04
N LYS A 464 -10.83 -16.11 21.75
CA LYS A 464 -11.72 -16.95 20.92
C LYS A 464 -13.14 -16.99 21.48
N ARG A 465 -13.31 -17.11 22.80
CA ARG A 465 -14.63 -17.04 23.47
C ARG A 465 -15.29 -15.66 23.33
N ALA A 466 -14.56 -14.57 23.55
CA ALA A 466 -15.07 -13.20 23.46
C ALA A 466 -15.64 -12.90 22.07
N ALA A 467 -14.92 -13.25 21.01
CA ALA A 467 -15.37 -13.05 19.64
C ALA A 467 -16.34 -14.13 19.13
N ASN A 468 -16.67 -15.18 19.89
CA ASN A 468 -17.35 -16.38 19.36
C ASN A 468 -18.70 -16.06 18.67
N GLY A 469 -19.51 -15.18 19.26
CA GLY A 469 -20.81 -14.77 18.70
C GLY A 469 -20.76 -13.83 17.50
N LEU A 470 -19.58 -13.32 17.11
CA LEU A 470 -19.41 -12.32 16.05
C LEU A 470 -19.11 -12.97 14.69
N ASP A 471 -19.82 -12.53 13.65
CA ASP A 471 -19.61 -12.93 12.25
C ASP A 471 -18.84 -11.84 11.50
N LEU A 472 -17.68 -12.20 10.93
CA LEU A 472 -16.81 -11.30 10.17
C LEU A 472 -17.51 -10.67 8.94
N ASN A 473 -18.58 -11.28 8.44
CA ASN A 473 -19.38 -10.78 7.32
C ASN A 473 -20.54 -9.87 7.73
N ARG A 474 -20.78 -9.71 9.04
CA ARG A 474 -21.90 -8.94 9.62
C ARG A 474 -21.43 -7.95 10.68
N LEU A 475 -20.14 -7.63 10.70
CA LEU A 475 -19.62 -6.54 11.53
C LEU A 475 -20.30 -5.22 11.13
N PRO A 476 -20.63 -4.34 12.08
CA PRO A 476 -21.22 -3.04 11.78
C PRO A 476 -20.26 -2.19 10.94
N ALA A 477 -20.83 -1.28 10.14
CA ALA A 477 -20.04 -0.22 9.52
C ALA A 477 -19.42 0.68 10.61
N PRO A 478 -18.22 1.27 10.40
CA PRO A 478 -17.56 2.07 11.42
C PRO A 478 -18.42 3.21 11.93
N ALA A 479 -18.59 3.30 13.25
CA ALA A 479 -19.33 4.36 13.91
C ALA A 479 -18.40 5.52 14.33
N PRO A 480 -18.95 6.73 14.58
CA PRO A 480 -18.19 7.80 15.23
C PRO A 480 -17.59 7.34 16.56
N GLY A 481 -16.29 7.56 16.76
CA GLY A 481 -15.57 7.12 17.96
C GLY A 481 -14.91 5.74 17.88
N ASP A 482 -15.15 4.95 16.83
CA ASP A 482 -14.58 3.60 16.71
C ASP A 482 -13.04 3.57 16.62
N VAL A 483 -12.43 4.61 16.04
CA VAL A 483 -10.97 4.73 15.92
C VAL A 483 -10.39 5.09 17.28
N GLN A 484 -11.05 5.98 18.00
CA GLN A 484 -10.74 6.35 19.38
C GLN A 484 -10.85 5.12 20.28
N ARG A 485 -11.93 4.32 20.21
CA ARG A 485 -12.02 3.01 20.90
C ARG A 485 -10.85 2.10 20.53
N GLY A 486 -10.58 1.94 19.24
CA GLY A 486 -9.53 1.03 18.76
C GLY A 486 -8.10 1.39 19.16
N ILE A 487 -7.84 2.64 19.55
CA ILE A 487 -6.51 3.12 19.94
C ILE A 487 -6.45 3.32 21.46
N LEU A 488 -7.40 4.07 22.02
CA LEU A 488 -7.40 4.56 23.40
C LEU A 488 -8.11 3.63 24.39
N GLY A 489 -9.01 2.77 23.89
CA GLY A 489 -9.98 2.02 24.71
C GLY A 489 -9.65 0.56 25.00
#